data_AF-V8NZG6-F1
#
_entry.id   AF-V8NZG6-F1
#
_cell.length_a   1.000
_cell.length_b   1.000
_cell.length_c   1.000
_cell.angle_alpha   90.00
_cell.angle_beta   90.00
_cell.angle_gamma   90.00
#
_symmetry.space_group_name_H-M   'P 1'
#
loop_
_entity.id
_entity.type
_entity.pdbx_description
1 polymer ?
#
loop_
_entity_poly.entity_id
_entity_poly.type
_entity_poly.pdbx_seq_one_letter_code
_entity_poly.pdbx_strand_id
1 'polypeptide(L)'
;MVKLSGKAPSYGVSKEVKGTLKETDKNIHRRIHNPVTSHYTDYVVTGAILGELNCLTKQEMEYGIFCETAVQTCFISIDDLFEAFDTFLEPPSLEYKIWLKIALDVALKTFKESLPNLDWSYRICMQFSNTYVVDVPNHTKCDIYDEAMDEVILVHGTVQDCQSGEPYWAPYILPKICHQVRNTFIASQ
;
A
#
# COMPACT_ATOMS: atom_id res chain seq x y z
N MET A 1 -3.36 4.18 -24.45
CA MET A 1 -2.63 3.25 -23.56
C MET A 1 -1.35 3.91 -23.14
N VAL A 2 -1.00 3.76 -21.86
CA VAL A 2 0.19 4.34 -21.26
C VAL A 2 0.98 3.22 -20.60
N LYS A 3 2.29 3.18 -20.82
CA LYS A 3 3.22 2.25 -20.20
C LYS A 3 3.88 2.90 -18.99
N LEU A 4 3.90 2.17 -17.88
CA LEU A 4 4.65 2.50 -16.68
C LEU A 4 5.92 1.68 -16.68
N SER A 5 7.09 2.28 -16.45
CA SER A 5 8.37 1.56 -16.51
C SER A 5 9.38 2.15 -15.53
N GLY A 6 10.00 1.32 -14.70
CA GLY A 6 11.03 1.78 -13.76
C GLY A 6 11.05 0.97 -12.48
N LYS A 7 11.09 1.63 -11.32
CA LYS A 7 11.03 0.96 -10.02
C LYS A 7 9.58 0.88 -9.54
N ALA A 8 9.19 -0.27 -9.01
CA ALA A 8 7.85 -0.45 -8.44
C ALA A 8 7.60 0.58 -7.32
N PRO A 9 6.35 1.06 -7.14
CA PRO A 9 5.99 1.94 -6.04
C PRO A 9 6.42 1.33 -4.69
N SER A 10 7.03 2.15 -3.84
CA SER A 10 7.32 1.75 -2.45
C SER A 10 6.11 2.09 -1.60
N TYR A 11 5.53 1.08 -0.96
CA TYR A 11 4.42 1.27 -0.02
C TYR A 11 4.91 1.42 1.42
N GLY A 12 6.14 1.87 1.67
CA GLY A 12 6.64 2.06 3.05
C GLY A 12 7.90 1.27 3.41
N VAL A 13 8.61 0.72 2.42
CA VAL A 13 10.00 0.30 2.65
C VAL A 13 10.88 1.56 2.50
N SER A 14 11.19 2.23 3.61
CA SER A 14 12.24 3.26 3.62
C SER A 14 13.53 2.65 3.04
N LYS A 15 14.25 3.43 2.23
CA LYS A 15 15.57 3.06 1.68
C LYS A 15 16.56 2.68 2.79
N GLU A 16 16.32 3.10 4.03
CA GLU A 16 17.18 2.92 5.19
C GLU A 16 17.17 1.49 5.77
N VAL A 17 16.03 0.77 5.69
CA VAL A 17 15.96 -0.63 6.17
C VAL A 17 16.82 -1.57 5.30
N LYS A 18 17.06 -1.21 4.04
CA LYS A 18 18.01 -1.93 3.17
C LYS A 18 19.47 -1.73 3.57
N GLY A 19 19.79 -0.68 4.33
CA GLY A 19 21.12 -0.41 4.86
C GLY A 19 21.44 -1.27 6.07
N THR A 20 20.52 -1.36 7.03
CA THR A 20 20.70 -2.10 8.30
C THR A 20 20.56 -3.63 8.14
N LEU A 21 19.80 -4.12 7.17
CA LEU A 21 19.71 -5.56 6.86
C LEU A 21 20.99 -6.16 6.25
N LYS A 22 21.97 -5.34 5.86
CA LYS A 22 23.23 -5.86 5.29
C LYS A 22 24.22 -6.37 6.34
N GLU A 23 24.06 -6.04 7.62
CA GLU A 23 25.10 -6.31 8.63
C GLU A 23 24.74 -7.26 9.77
N THR A 24 23.48 -7.65 9.97
CA THR A 24 23.15 -8.56 11.06
C THR A 24 22.13 -9.62 10.63
N ASP A 25 22.53 -10.88 10.79
CA ASP A 25 21.74 -12.12 10.71
C ASP A 25 21.37 -12.69 9.33
N LYS A 26 22.36 -13.36 8.73
CA LYS A 26 22.23 -14.16 7.50
C LYS A 26 21.47 -15.50 7.66
N ASN A 27 20.83 -15.82 8.79
CA ASN A 27 20.48 -17.24 9.05
C ASN A 27 19.06 -17.62 9.49
N ILE A 28 18.07 -16.73 9.62
CA ILE A 28 16.68 -17.17 9.91
C ILE A 28 15.71 -16.24 9.16
N HIS A 29 14.72 -16.80 8.45
CA HIS A 29 13.74 -16.13 7.54
C HIS A 29 14.14 -15.95 6.07
N ARG A 30 14.80 -16.98 5.50
CA ARG A 30 14.84 -17.21 4.05
C ARG A 30 13.51 -17.78 3.53
N ARG A 31 12.46 -16.94 3.42
CA ARG A 31 11.15 -17.12 2.71
C ARG A 31 10.30 -15.91 3.18
N ILE A 32 10.07 -14.80 2.51
CA ILE A 32 9.79 -14.46 1.11
C ILE A 32 10.14 -12.97 0.99
N HIS A 33 11.35 -12.60 0.59
CA HIS A 33 11.60 -11.28 -0.04
C HIS A 33 13.01 -11.29 -0.62
N ASN A 34 13.22 -12.02 -1.72
CA ASN A 34 14.36 -11.65 -2.57
C ASN A 34 14.07 -10.21 -3.04
N PRO A 35 14.92 -9.22 -2.78
CA PRO A 35 14.80 -7.93 -3.42
C PRO A 35 15.26 -8.14 -4.86
N VAL A 36 14.41 -8.78 -5.67
CA VAL A 36 14.54 -8.64 -7.10
C VAL A 36 14.34 -7.15 -7.31
N THR A 37 15.40 -6.45 -7.69
CA THR A 37 15.28 -5.19 -8.41
C THR A 37 14.62 -5.52 -9.75
N SER A 38 13.36 -5.98 -9.70
CA SER A 38 12.59 -6.32 -10.87
C SER A 38 12.18 -4.98 -11.45
N HIS A 39 12.73 -4.69 -12.62
CA HIS A 39 12.25 -3.64 -13.48
C HIS A 39 10.71 -3.77 -13.57
N TYR A 40 9.99 -2.80 -13.02
CA TYR A 40 8.54 -2.74 -13.03
C TYR A 40 8.09 -2.33 -14.41
N THR A 41 7.11 -3.04 -14.96
CA THR A 41 6.45 -2.65 -16.20
C THR A 41 4.98 -2.98 -16.10
N ASP A 42 4.15 -1.99 -16.38
CA ASP A 42 2.68 -2.12 -16.37
C ASP A 42 2.07 -1.27 -17.47
N TYR A 43 0.83 -1.59 -17.86
CA TYR A 43 0.10 -0.89 -18.90
C TYR A 43 -1.26 -0.46 -18.39
N VAL A 44 -1.51 0.84 -18.45
CA VAL A 44 -2.78 1.43 -18.04
C VAL A 44 -3.55 1.97 -19.23
N VAL A 45 -4.87 1.91 -19.11
CA VAL A 45 -5.83 2.32 -20.14
C VAL A 45 -6.68 3.51 -19.65
N THR A 46 -7.66 3.91 -20.44
CA THR A 46 -8.59 5.01 -20.11
C THR A 46 -9.21 4.81 -18.73
N GLY A 47 -9.28 5.90 -17.95
CA GLY A 47 -9.82 5.90 -16.59
C GLY A 47 -8.77 5.69 -15.49
N ALA A 48 -7.51 5.40 -15.85
CA ALA A 48 -6.43 5.30 -14.88
C ALA A 48 -6.09 6.66 -14.27
N ILE A 49 -5.88 6.65 -12.95
CA ILE A 49 -5.35 7.78 -12.17
C ILE A 49 -3.89 7.44 -11.85
N LEU A 50 -2.99 8.41 -12.03
CA LEU A 50 -1.56 8.25 -11.78
C LEU A 50 -1.10 9.28 -10.76
N GLY A 51 -0.17 8.91 -9.88
CA GLY A 51 0.41 9.80 -8.86
C GLY A 51 -0.36 9.88 -7.54
N GLU A 52 -1.46 9.13 -7.39
CA GLU A 52 -2.30 9.14 -6.19
C GLU A 52 -1.54 8.82 -4.89
N LEU A 53 -0.68 7.80 -4.88
CA LEU A 53 0.13 7.45 -3.72
C LEU A 53 1.16 8.55 -3.40
N ASN A 54 1.74 9.16 -4.44
CA ASN A 54 2.76 10.20 -4.32
C ASN A 54 2.16 11.47 -3.69
N CYS A 55 0.93 11.82 -4.05
CA CYS A 55 0.21 12.94 -3.47
C CYS A 55 -0.04 12.76 -1.96
N LEU A 56 -0.42 11.56 -1.53
CA LEU A 56 -0.68 11.26 -0.11
C LEU A 56 0.62 11.17 0.72
N THR A 57 1.64 10.53 0.17
CA THR A 57 2.90 10.28 0.89
C THR A 57 3.93 11.41 0.75
N LYS A 58 3.68 12.35 -0.16
CA LYS A 58 4.62 13.41 -0.57
C LYS A 58 5.97 12.87 -1.09
N GLN A 59 6.03 11.60 -1.48
CA GLN A 59 7.21 10.98 -2.08
C GLN A 59 7.19 11.14 -3.59
N GLU A 60 8.36 11.28 -4.21
CA GLU A 60 8.49 11.34 -5.67
C GLU A 60 8.17 10.00 -6.34
N MET A 61 7.65 10.05 -7.56
CA MET A 61 7.37 8.86 -8.37
C MET A 61 8.67 8.26 -8.89
N GLU A 62 8.92 6.98 -8.63
CA GLU A 62 10.17 6.30 -9.02
C GLU A 62 10.05 5.49 -10.34
N TYR A 63 8.93 5.58 -11.04
CA TYR A 63 8.72 5.00 -12.38
C TYR A 63 8.40 6.09 -13.40
N GLY A 64 8.85 5.88 -14.64
CA GLY A 64 8.51 6.71 -15.77
C GLY A 64 7.17 6.34 -16.39
N ILE A 65 6.55 7.31 -17.04
CA ILE A 65 5.27 7.20 -17.74
C ILE A 65 5.53 7.46 -19.22
N PHE A 66 5.13 6.53 -20.09
CA PHE A 66 5.38 6.58 -21.54
C PHE A 66 4.07 6.38 -22.30
N CYS A 67 3.74 7.31 -23.19
CA CYS A 67 2.54 7.19 -24.04
C CYS A 67 2.82 6.23 -25.20
N GLU A 68 2.17 5.07 -25.20
CA GLU A 68 2.24 4.11 -26.33
C GLU A 68 1.25 4.48 -27.45
N THR A 69 0.24 5.31 -27.14
CA THR A 69 -0.72 5.84 -28.10
C THR A 69 -0.94 7.33 -27.86
N ALA A 70 -1.67 8.00 -28.75
CA ALA A 70 -2.26 9.30 -28.42
C ALA A 70 -3.15 9.15 -27.18
N VAL A 71 -2.98 10.05 -26.22
CA VAL A 71 -3.72 10.07 -24.95
C VAL A 71 -4.11 11.50 -24.61
N GLN A 72 -5.25 11.64 -23.93
CA GLN A 72 -5.67 12.88 -23.31
C GLN A 72 -5.66 12.67 -21.79
N THR A 73 -5.11 13.63 -21.06
CA THR A 73 -4.98 13.56 -19.61
C THR A 73 -5.52 14.83 -18.98
N CYS A 74 -6.21 14.68 -17.84
CA CYS A 74 -6.49 15.80 -16.95
C CYS A 74 -5.37 15.90 -15.93
N PHE A 75 -4.89 17.11 -15.68
CA PHE A 75 -3.86 17.39 -14.69
C PHE A 75 -4.47 18.19 -13.55
N ILE A 76 -4.25 17.72 -12.32
CA ILE A 76 -4.58 18.43 -11.08
C ILE A 76 -3.25 18.75 -10.43
N SER A 77 -3.00 20.03 -10.13
CA SER A 77 -1.77 20.42 -9.46
C SER A 77 -1.76 19.94 -8.00
N ILE A 78 -0.58 19.81 -7.40
CA ILE A 78 -0.48 19.41 -5.98
C ILE A 78 -1.10 20.47 -5.05
N ASP A 79 -1.02 21.75 -5.42
CA ASP A 79 -1.59 22.85 -4.67
C ASP A 79 -3.13 22.79 -4.68
N ASP A 80 -3.73 22.60 -5.87
CA ASP A 80 -5.19 22.44 -6.00
C ASP A 80 -5.68 21.19 -5.25
N LEU A 81 -4.89 20.11 -5.26
CA LEU A 81 -5.24 18.88 -4.55
C LEU A 81 -5.19 19.06 -3.03
N PHE A 82 -4.20 19.78 -2.51
CA PHE A 82 -4.13 20.07 -1.08
C PHE A 82 -5.25 21.02 -0.64
N GLU A 83 -5.58 22.03 -1.44
CA GLU A 83 -6.78 22.85 -1.21
C GLU A 83 -8.05 21.98 -1.19
N ALA A 84 -8.14 21.00 -2.09
CA ALA A 84 -9.25 20.06 -2.11
C ALA A 84 -9.30 19.16 -0.86
N PHE A 85 -8.17 18.73 -0.30
CA PHE A 85 -8.15 18.00 0.97
C PHE A 85 -8.70 18.86 2.13
N ASP A 86 -8.32 20.14 2.18
CA ASP A 86 -8.81 21.08 3.20
C ASP A 86 -10.29 21.46 2.99
N THR A 87 -10.79 21.37 1.75
CA THR A 87 -12.18 21.68 1.40
C THR A 87 -13.12 20.50 1.67
N PHE A 88 -12.71 19.28 1.29
CA PHE A 88 -13.57 18.08 1.29
C PHE A 88 -13.31 17.18 2.51
N LEU A 89 -13.53 17.74 3.70
CA LEU A 89 -13.33 17.07 4.98
C LEU A 89 -14.54 16.24 5.45
N GLU A 90 -15.72 16.44 4.85
CA GLU A 90 -16.95 15.73 5.24
C GLU A 90 -16.78 14.20 5.10
N PRO A 91 -17.05 13.40 6.16
CA PRO A 91 -16.84 11.96 6.12
C PRO A 91 -17.72 11.24 5.08
N PRO A 92 -17.15 10.34 4.25
CA PRO A 92 -15.72 10.08 4.13
C PRO A 92 -15.00 11.19 3.35
N SER A 93 -13.91 11.71 3.93
CA SER A 93 -13.11 12.79 3.35
C SER A 93 -12.52 12.40 1.99
N LEU A 94 -12.10 13.38 1.20
CA LEU A 94 -11.42 13.12 -0.08
C LEU A 94 -10.16 12.29 0.13
N GLU A 95 -9.34 12.64 1.12
CA GLU A 95 -8.11 11.90 1.44
C GLU A 95 -8.41 10.42 1.78
N TYR A 96 -9.42 10.16 2.62
CA TYR A 96 -9.85 8.80 2.94
C TYR A 96 -10.29 8.02 1.69
N LYS A 97 -11.04 8.65 0.79
CA LYS A 97 -11.50 8.02 -0.46
C LYS A 97 -10.34 7.62 -1.37
N ILE A 98 -9.28 8.44 -1.45
CA ILE A 98 -8.08 8.10 -2.23
C ILE A 98 -7.33 6.95 -1.56
N TRP A 99 -7.15 6.99 -0.24
CA TRP A 99 -6.55 5.88 0.50
C TRP A 99 -7.31 4.56 0.33
N LEU A 100 -8.64 4.61 0.41
CA LEU A 100 -9.50 3.45 0.18
C LEU A 100 -9.32 2.90 -1.24
N LYS A 101 -9.30 3.74 -2.28
CA LYS A 101 -9.02 3.28 -3.65
C LYS A 101 -7.66 2.56 -3.73
N ILE A 102 -6.60 3.17 -3.21
CA ILE A 102 -5.25 2.57 -3.22
C ILE A 102 -5.24 1.25 -2.46
N ALA A 103 -5.88 1.20 -1.30
CA ALA A 103 -5.99 -0.02 -0.49
C ALA A 103 -6.65 -1.16 -1.27
N LEU A 104 -7.73 -0.87 -2.01
CA LEU A 104 -8.42 -1.85 -2.84
C LEU A 104 -7.52 -2.37 -3.98
N ASP A 105 -6.80 -1.48 -4.67
CA ASP A 105 -5.87 -1.84 -5.74
C ASP A 105 -4.71 -2.72 -5.21
N VAL A 106 -4.14 -2.35 -4.07
CA VAL A 106 -3.09 -3.13 -3.37
C VAL A 106 -3.62 -4.48 -2.90
N ALA A 107 -4.79 -4.51 -2.29
CA ALA A 107 -5.42 -5.74 -1.82
C ALA A 107 -5.63 -6.72 -2.97
N LEU A 108 -6.24 -6.24 -4.05
CA LEU A 108 -6.50 -7.05 -5.24
C LEU A 108 -5.22 -7.66 -5.80
N LYS A 109 -4.16 -6.85 -5.95
CA LYS A 109 -2.87 -7.32 -6.46
C LYS A 109 -2.26 -8.37 -5.52
N THR A 110 -2.21 -8.07 -4.23
CA THR A 110 -1.59 -8.93 -3.20
C THR A 110 -2.33 -10.27 -3.09
N PHE A 111 -3.66 -10.25 -3.15
CA PHE A 111 -4.47 -11.47 -3.15
C PHE A 111 -4.27 -12.33 -4.39
N LYS A 112 -4.25 -11.72 -5.59
CA LYS A 112 -3.97 -12.46 -6.84
C LYS A 112 -2.61 -13.15 -6.82
N GLU A 113 -1.59 -12.50 -6.26
CA GLU A 113 -0.23 -13.03 -6.17
C GLU A 113 -0.11 -14.15 -5.11
N SER A 114 -0.79 -14.01 -3.96
CA SER A 114 -0.72 -14.97 -2.85
C SER A 114 -1.66 -16.17 -3.00
N LEU A 115 -2.77 -16.01 -3.72
CA LEU A 115 -3.85 -16.99 -3.82
C LEU A 115 -4.33 -17.12 -5.29
N PRO A 116 -3.48 -17.68 -6.19
CA PRO A 116 -3.72 -17.65 -7.64
C PRO A 116 -4.89 -18.51 -8.13
N ASN A 117 -5.41 -19.42 -7.29
CA ASN A 117 -6.45 -20.39 -7.67
C ASN A 117 -7.86 -19.98 -7.26
N LEU A 118 -8.06 -18.77 -6.72
CA LEU A 118 -9.36 -18.30 -6.27
C LEU A 118 -10.01 -17.40 -7.35
N ASP A 119 -11.32 -17.54 -7.57
CA ASP A 119 -12.06 -16.62 -8.46
C ASP A 119 -12.29 -15.28 -7.76
N TRP A 120 -11.29 -14.41 -7.90
CA TRP A 120 -11.29 -13.08 -7.31
C TRP A 120 -12.39 -12.20 -7.89
N SER A 121 -12.86 -12.41 -9.12
CA SER A 121 -13.85 -11.54 -9.78
C SER A 121 -15.14 -11.42 -8.97
N TYR A 122 -15.65 -12.54 -8.45
CA TYR A 122 -16.85 -12.59 -7.62
C TYR A 122 -16.58 -12.14 -6.17
N ARG A 123 -15.44 -12.54 -5.59
CA ARG A 123 -15.08 -12.18 -4.21
C ARG A 123 -14.76 -10.71 -4.04
N ILE A 124 -14.13 -10.07 -5.01
CA ILE A 124 -13.91 -8.61 -5.07
C ILE A 124 -15.23 -7.86 -4.91
N CYS A 125 -16.25 -8.23 -5.70
CA CYS A 125 -17.54 -7.56 -5.65
C CYS A 125 -18.28 -7.73 -4.31
N MET A 126 -18.07 -8.85 -3.60
CA MET A 126 -18.72 -9.11 -2.31
C MET A 126 -17.91 -8.64 -1.10
N GLN A 127 -16.58 -8.71 -1.13
CA GLN A 127 -15.72 -8.37 0.02
C GLN A 127 -15.47 -6.87 0.11
N PHE A 128 -15.44 -6.15 -1.02
CA PHE A 128 -15.18 -4.71 -1.01
C PHE A 128 -16.39 -3.84 -0.67
N SER A 129 -17.58 -4.41 -0.51
CA SER A 129 -18.75 -3.66 -0.02
C SER A 129 -18.68 -3.33 1.48
N ASN A 130 -17.84 -4.03 2.25
CA ASN A 130 -17.65 -3.78 3.69
C ASN A 130 -16.16 -3.61 4.03
N THR A 131 -15.44 -2.82 3.24
CA THR A 131 -14.02 -2.52 3.45
C THR A 131 -13.84 -1.09 3.92
N TYR A 132 -12.92 -0.89 4.86
CA TYR A 132 -12.54 0.41 5.37
C TYR A 132 -11.02 0.49 5.57
N VAL A 133 -10.49 1.71 5.63
CA VAL A 133 -9.07 1.96 5.91
C VAL A 133 -8.95 2.59 7.29
N VAL A 134 -7.94 2.18 8.05
CA VAL A 134 -7.62 2.76 9.36
C VAL A 134 -6.14 3.00 9.45
N ASP A 135 -5.78 4.17 9.99
CA ASP A 135 -4.41 4.46 10.37
C ASP A 135 -4.07 3.81 11.71
N VAL A 136 -2.87 3.23 11.81
CA VAL A 136 -2.32 2.76 13.08
C VAL A 136 -1.57 3.92 13.73
N PRO A 137 -2.12 4.56 14.78
CA PRO A 137 -1.50 5.73 15.38
C PRO A 137 -0.15 5.39 16.01
N ASN A 138 0.74 6.37 16.02
CA ASN A 138 2.04 6.22 16.68
C ASN A 138 1.85 5.92 18.17
N HIS A 139 2.71 5.06 18.71
CA HIS A 139 2.76 4.68 20.13
C HIS A 139 1.50 4.00 20.69
N THR A 140 0.55 3.63 19.84
CA THR A 140 -0.69 2.95 20.25
C THR A 140 -0.74 1.55 19.67
N LYS A 141 -1.31 0.63 20.43
CA LYS A 141 -1.61 -0.73 19.99
C LYS A 141 -2.99 -0.72 19.33
N CYS A 142 -3.10 -1.32 18.16
CA CYS A 142 -4.36 -1.43 17.41
C CYS A 142 -4.74 -2.90 17.28
N ASP A 143 -5.93 -3.23 17.74
CA ASP A 143 -6.54 -4.53 17.48
C ASP A 143 -7.09 -4.53 16.05
N ILE A 144 -6.70 -5.54 15.27
CA ILE A 144 -6.94 -5.58 13.82
C ILE A 144 -7.84 -6.73 13.37
N TYR A 145 -7.95 -7.78 14.19
CA TYR A 145 -8.89 -8.87 13.96
C TYR A 145 -9.87 -8.93 15.12
N ASP A 146 -11.16 -8.76 14.81
CA ASP A 146 -12.28 -9.12 15.66
C ASP A 146 -12.98 -10.38 15.10
N GLU A 147 -14.12 -10.77 15.68
CA GLU A 147 -14.89 -11.95 15.24
C GLU A 147 -15.49 -11.80 13.83
N ALA A 148 -15.59 -10.57 13.30
CA ALA A 148 -16.23 -10.25 12.03
C ALA A 148 -15.23 -9.97 10.89
N MET A 149 -13.96 -9.70 11.21
CA MET A 149 -12.95 -9.32 10.23
C MET A 149 -12.40 -10.54 9.48
N ASP A 150 -12.67 -10.60 8.17
CA ASP A 150 -12.19 -11.69 7.33
C ASP A 150 -10.69 -11.62 7.07
N GLU A 151 -10.19 -10.48 6.59
CA GLU A 151 -8.83 -10.29 6.12
C GLU A 151 -8.34 -8.87 6.43
N VAL A 152 -7.09 -8.74 6.88
CA VAL A 152 -6.44 -7.44 7.12
C VAL A 152 -5.21 -7.31 6.23
N ILE A 153 -5.08 -6.19 5.54
CA ILE A 153 -3.93 -5.90 4.69
C ILE A 153 -3.24 -4.63 5.17
N LEU A 154 -1.94 -4.74 5.38
CA LEU A 154 -1.06 -3.59 5.55
C LEU A 154 -0.82 -2.95 4.17
N VAL A 155 -1.45 -1.80 3.93
CA VAL A 155 -1.42 -1.09 2.64
C VAL A 155 -0.19 -0.20 2.50
N HIS A 156 0.16 0.53 3.55
CA HIS A 156 1.32 1.42 3.57
C HIS A 156 2.03 1.41 4.94
N GLY A 157 3.36 1.56 4.92
CA GLY A 157 4.21 1.64 6.09
C GLY A 157 4.70 0.28 6.61
N THR A 158 5.02 0.26 7.89
CA THR A 158 5.54 -0.91 8.60
C THR A 158 4.87 -1.00 9.96
N VAL A 159 4.50 -2.23 10.35
CA VAL A 159 3.93 -2.50 11.68
C VAL A 159 4.66 -3.67 12.31
N GLN A 160 4.55 -3.78 13.63
CA GLN A 160 5.06 -4.92 14.38
C GLN A 160 3.92 -5.61 15.12
N ASP A 161 3.91 -6.94 15.06
CA ASP A 161 3.03 -7.75 15.89
C ASP A 161 3.36 -7.57 17.36
N CYS A 162 2.37 -7.21 18.17
CA CYS A 162 2.56 -7.03 19.60
C CYS A 162 2.76 -8.34 20.36
N GLN A 163 2.37 -9.49 19.77
CA GLN A 163 2.51 -10.81 20.39
C GLN A 163 3.86 -11.45 20.07
N SER A 164 4.17 -11.61 18.78
CA SER A 164 5.43 -12.24 18.35
C SER A 164 6.61 -11.28 18.31
N GLY A 165 6.38 -9.97 18.20
CA GLY A 165 7.43 -8.99 17.94
C GLY A 165 7.91 -8.99 16.48
N GLU A 166 7.31 -9.78 15.59
CA GLU A 166 7.69 -9.84 14.18
C GLU A 166 7.26 -8.56 13.44
N PRO A 167 8.16 -7.94 12.65
CA PRO A 167 7.82 -6.82 11.77
C PRO A 167 7.19 -7.28 10.46
N TYR A 168 6.21 -6.50 9.96
CA TYR A 168 5.59 -6.65 8.65
C TYR A 168 5.75 -5.36 7.83
N TRP A 169 6.00 -5.51 6.53
CA TRP A 169 6.22 -4.42 5.59
C TRP A 169 5.18 -4.44 4.48
N ALA A 170 4.59 -3.28 4.19
CA ALA A 170 3.58 -3.20 3.15
C ALA A 170 4.16 -3.43 1.73
N PRO A 171 3.36 -3.98 0.79
CA PRO A 171 2.03 -4.53 1.01
C PRO A 171 2.08 -5.94 1.61
N TYR A 172 1.23 -6.23 2.60
CA TYR A 172 1.24 -7.54 3.27
C TYR A 172 -0.13 -7.94 3.81
N ILE A 173 -0.55 -9.19 3.60
CA ILE A 173 -1.75 -9.76 4.23
C ILE A 173 -1.36 -10.21 5.63
N LEU A 174 -1.86 -9.52 6.66
CA LEU A 174 -1.51 -9.81 8.04
C LEU A 174 -2.11 -11.17 8.46
N PRO A 175 -1.34 -12.07 9.11
CA PRO A 175 -1.85 -13.38 9.47
C PRO A 175 -2.97 -13.26 10.49
N LYS A 176 -3.98 -14.15 10.44
CA LYS A 176 -5.10 -14.15 11.41
C LYS A 176 -4.68 -14.39 12.86
N ILE A 177 -3.48 -14.92 13.07
CA ILE A 177 -2.87 -15.07 14.40
C ILE A 177 -2.32 -13.76 14.96
N CYS A 178 -2.13 -12.73 14.12
CA CYS A 178 -1.67 -11.41 14.52
C CYS A 178 -2.87 -10.53 14.87
N HIS A 179 -3.30 -10.56 16.14
CA HIS A 179 -4.49 -9.83 16.56
C HIS A 179 -4.25 -8.35 16.82
N GLN A 180 -3.02 -7.97 17.18
CA GLN A 180 -2.68 -6.62 17.61
C GLN A 180 -1.36 -6.16 17.02
N VAL A 181 -1.35 -4.98 16.42
CA VAL A 181 -0.18 -4.37 15.81
C VAL A 181 0.14 -3.01 16.43
N ARG A 182 1.38 -2.57 16.26
CA ARG A 182 1.82 -1.20 16.57
C ARG A 182 2.67 -0.66 15.44
N ASN A 183 2.65 0.65 15.24
CA ASN A 183 3.53 1.30 14.29
C ASN A 183 4.99 1.23 14.80
N THR A 184 5.93 0.89 13.91
CA THR A 184 7.37 0.83 14.20
C THR A 184 8.11 2.13 13.91
N PHE A 185 7.42 3.16 13.41
CA PHE A 185 8.06 4.44 13.13
C PHE A 185 8.53 5.10 14.43
N ILE A 186 9.85 5.11 14.62
CA ILE A 186 10.50 5.97 15.61
C ILE A 186 10.70 7.30 14.91
N ALA A 187 9.91 8.32 15.26
CA ALA A 187 10.24 9.68 14.87
C ALA A 187 11.63 10.00 15.44
N SER A 188 12.63 10.18 14.57
CA SER A 188 13.90 10.79 14.97
C SER A 188 13.59 12.18 15.51
N GLN A 189 13.81 12.37 16.81
CA GLN A 189 13.72 13.66 17.50
C GLN A 189 14.75 14.64 16.96
#